data_AF-G9KDH6-F1
#
_entry.id   AF-G9KDH6-F1
#
_cell.length_a   1.000
_cell.length_b   1.000
_cell.length_c   1.000
_cell.angle_alpha   90.00
_cell.angle_beta   90.00
_cell.angle_gamma   90.00
#
_symmetry.space_group_name_H-M   'P 1'
#
loop_
_entity.id
_entity.type
_entity.pdbx_description
1 polymer ?
#
loop_
_entity_poly.entity_id
_entity_poly.type
_entity_poly.pdbx_seq_one_letter_code
_entity_poly.pdbx_strand_id
1 'polypeptide(L)'
;PAGQVKALVDLLAGKSSQGSQAPQTPDKTPHDSRIQKCQETLLNRAKGSPELGGPSPRLTSLLLVEGLTDLQLKEHDFTQVETTRGDWHPARTIALDRLFLPLSRVSIPPRISITIGVAGVGKTTLVRNFVHLWAQGQVGKEFSLVLPLTFRDLNTHEKLSADRLLRSVFPHAGESGPVAAALPQILLILDGLDECKTPLDFSNTMACTDPKKEIQVDHLITNIIRGNLFPEVSVWVTSRP
;
A
#
# COMPACT_ATOMS: atom_id res chain seq x y z
N PRO A 1 -10.70 2.34 14.74
CA PRO A 1 -10.84 1.57 13.49
C PRO A 1 -11.70 2.31 12.44
N ALA A 2 -13.04 2.34 12.57
CA ALA A 2 -13.93 2.97 11.58
C ALA A 2 -13.65 4.47 11.30
N GLY A 3 -13.30 5.26 12.33
CA GLY A 3 -13.01 6.69 12.17
C GLY A 3 -11.75 7.01 11.33
N GLN A 4 -10.74 6.13 11.35
CA GLN A 4 -9.51 6.33 10.58
C GLN A 4 -9.72 6.02 9.10
N VAL A 5 -10.52 4.99 8.81
CA VAL A 5 -10.83 4.60 7.44
C VAL A 5 -11.74 5.67 6.81
N LYS A 6 -12.70 6.22 7.56
CA LYS A 6 -13.52 7.36 7.07
C LYS A 6 -12.67 8.59 6.74
N ALA A 7 -11.77 8.99 7.62
CA ALA A 7 -10.91 10.16 7.39
C ALA A 7 -9.94 9.98 6.20
N LEU A 8 -9.49 8.75 5.93
CA LEU A 8 -8.67 8.42 4.76
C LEU A 8 -9.47 8.53 3.46
N VAL A 9 -10.73 8.11 3.49
CA VAL A 9 -11.65 8.14 2.36
C VAL A 9 -12.01 9.58 1.97
N ASP A 10 -12.27 10.44 2.95
CA ASP A 10 -12.63 11.87 2.73
C ASP A 10 -11.48 12.66 2.08
N LEU A 11 -10.24 12.30 2.38
CA LEU A 11 -9.03 12.91 1.81
C LEU A 11 -8.84 12.58 0.32
N LEU A 12 -9.30 11.42 -0.14
CA LEU A 12 -9.11 10.94 -1.52
C LEU A 12 -10.06 11.58 -2.54
N ALA A 13 -11.05 12.39 -2.10
CA ALA A 13 -12.07 13.00 -2.96
C ALA A 13 -11.65 14.34 -3.63
N GLY A 14 -10.43 14.84 -3.41
CA GLY A 14 -9.92 16.11 -3.99
C GLY A 14 -9.18 15.96 -5.34
N LYS A 15 -9.47 16.82 -6.32
CA LYS A 15 -9.14 16.71 -7.78
C LYS A 15 -7.76 17.21 -8.28
N SER A 16 -7.36 16.64 -9.44
CA SER A 16 -6.62 17.19 -10.65
C SER A 16 -5.14 17.62 -10.51
N SER A 17 -4.20 17.53 -11.50
CA SER A 17 -4.18 17.30 -12.97
C SER A 17 -2.73 17.13 -13.54
N GLN A 18 -2.60 16.44 -14.71
CA GLN A 18 -1.53 16.46 -15.78
C GLN A 18 -0.08 16.07 -15.43
N GLY A 19 0.76 15.42 -16.27
CA GLY A 19 0.74 15.07 -17.70
C GLY A 19 2.03 14.27 -18.10
N SER A 20 2.02 13.65 -19.28
CA SER A 20 2.87 12.54 -19.80
C SER A 20 4.35 12.81 -20.18
N GLN A 21 5.21 11.77 -20.21
CA GLN A 21 5.85 11.12 -21.40
C GLN A 21 7.06 10.18 -21.06
N ALA A 22 7.27 9.14 -21.90
CA ALA A 22 8.39 8.17 -21.93
C ALA A 22 9.40 8.55 -23.06
N PRO A 23 10.56 7.87 -23.38
CA PRO A 23 10.81 6.41 -23.31
C PRO A 23 12.30 5.93 -23.12
N GLN A 24 12.45 4.59 -23.18
CA GLN A 24 13.61 3.76 -23.60
C GLN A 24 14.60 3.17 -22.56
N THR A 25 14.90 1.89 -22.80
CA THR A 25 15.73 0.93 -22.05
C THR A 25 17.23 1.13 -22.24
N PRO A 26 18.04 0.94 -21.17
CA PRO A 26 19.35 0.31 -21.37
C PRO A 26 19.79 -0.63 -20.23
N ASP A 27 20.74 -1.49 -20.60
CA ASP A 27 21.76 -2.24 -19.86
C ASP A 27 21.73 -2.29 -18.31
N LYS A 28 21.91 -3.49 -17.74
CA LYS A 28 21.75 -3.73 -16.29
C LYS A 28 22.72 -2.90 -15.46
N THR A 29 22.18 -1.92 -14.75
CA THR A 29 22.94 -0.99 -13.92
C THR A 29 23.21 -1.56 -12.54
N PRO A 30 24.18 -1.03 -11.76
CA PRO A 30 24.40 -1.42 -10.36
C PRO A 30 23.14 -1.28 -9.48
N HIS A 31 22.20 -0.44 -9.88
CA HIS A 31 20.90 -0.25 -9.25
C HIS A 31 20.02 -1.52 -9.33
N ASP A 32 20.02 -2.20 -10.48
CA ASP A 32 19.24 -3.41 -10.71
C ASP A 32 19.69 -4.57 -9.79
N SER A 33 21.00 -4.68 -9.54
CA SER A 33 21.55 -5.66 -8.59
C SER A 33 21.09 -5.45 -7.14
N ARG A 34 20.85 -4.19 -6.74
CA ARG A 34 20.37 -3.85 -5.39
C ARG A 34 18.88 -4.16 -5.23
N ILE A 35 18.09 -3.84 -6.26
CA ILE A 35 16.66 -4.20 -6.32
C ILE A 35 16.51 -5.72 -6.27
N GLN A 36 17.30 -6.46 -7.05
CA GLN A 36 17.28 -7.92 -7.06
C GLN A 36 17.59 -8.49 -5.66
N LYS A 37 18.60 -7.95 -4.97
CA LYS A 37 18.92 -8.38 -3.59
C LYS A 37 17.80 -8.10 -2.59
N CYS A 38 17.07 -6.99 -2.76
CA CYS A 38 15.89 -6.69 -1.94
C CYS A 38 14.74 -7.66 -2.23
N GLN A 39 14.45 -7.93 -3.51
CA GLN A 39 13.47 -8.94 -3.94
C GLN A 39 13.78 -10.30 -3.32
N GLU A 40 15.03 -10.76 -3.37
CA GLU A 40 15.47 -12.02 -2.76
C GLU A 40 15.29 -12.03 -1.24
N THR A 41 15.61 -10.93 -0.56
CA THR A 41 15.42 -10.81 0.90
C THR A 41 13.95 -10.89 1.28
N LEU A 42 13.07 -10.20 0.54
CA LEU A 42 11.63 -10.22 0.74
C LEU A 42 11.04 -11.62 0.44
N LEU A 43 11.50 -12.28 -0.63
CA LEU A 43 11.14 -13.66 -0.95
C LEU A 43 11.51 -14.62 0.18
N ASN A 44 12.71 -14.48 0.75
CA ASN A 44 13.15 -15.31 1.87
C ASN A 44 12.35 -15.06 3.14
N ARG A 45 11.98 -13.80 3.43
CA ARG A 45 11.08 -13.45 4.55
C ARG A 45 9.67 -14.00 4.34
N ALA A 46 9.17 -13.98 3.11
CA ALA A 46 7.86 -14.56 2.76
C ALA A 46 7.85 -16.09 2.86
N LYS A 47 9.00 -16.76 2.66
CA LYS A 47 9.16 -18.23 2.79
C LYS A 47 9.30 -18.72 4.25
N GLY A 48 9.68 -17.85 5.20
CA GLY A 48 10.01 -18.23 6.58
C GLY A 48 8.82 -18.51 7.52
N SER A 49 7.57 -18.49 7.04
CA SER A 49 6.39 -18.85 7.85
C SER A 49 6.01 -20.31 7.56
N PRO A 50 5.96 -21.19 8.57
CA PRO A 50 5.58 -22.59 8.34
C PRO A 50 4.09 -22.65 7.97
N GLU A 51 3.77 -23.53 7.01
CA GLU A 51 2.43 -23.97 6.60
C GLU A 51 1.56 -22.93 5.83
N LEU A 52 1.76 -22.81 4.50
CA LEU A 52 0.72 -23.11 3.50
C LEU A 52 1.34 -23.11 2.09
N GLY A 53 1.25 -24.24 1.40
CA GLY A 53 1.91 -24.49 0.11
C GLY A 53 1.41 -23.60 -1.04
N GLY A 54 2.35 -23.17 -1.89
CA GLY A 54 2.12 -22.55 -3.18
C GLY A 54 1.30 -21.25 -3.17
N PRO A 55 1.23 -20.52 -4.30
CA PRO A 55 0.25 -19.46 -4.46
C PRO A 55 -1.15 -20.08 -4.32
N SER A 56 -1.86 -19.76 -3.24
CA SER A 56 -3.24 -20.23 -3.08
C SER A 56 -4.10 -19.55 -4.15
N PRO A 57 -4.72 -20.29 -5.10
CA PRO A 57 -5.49 -19.71 -6.20
C PRO A 57 -6.75 -18.96 -5.74
N ARG A 58 -7.03 -18.95 -4.43
CA ARG A 58 -8.28 -18.44 -3.84
C ARG A 58 -8.30 -16.93 -3.59
N LEU A 59 -7.18 -16.23 -3.68
CA LEU A 59 -7.09 -14.79 -3.40
C LEU A 59 -6.64 -13.99 -4.64
N THR A 60 -7.36 -14.17 -5.73
CA THR A 60 -7.08 -13.53 -7.03
C THR A 60 -8.09 -12.45 -7.41
N SER A 61 -9.27 -12.47 -6.78
CA SER A 61 -10.37 -11.53 -7.04
C SER A 61 -10.69 -10.69 -5.80
N LEU A 62 -10.81 -9.38 -6.00
CA LEU A 62 -11.23 -8.39 -5.01
C LEU A 62 -12.56 -7.80 -5.44
N LEU A 63 -13.40 -7.45 -4.47
CA LEU A 63 -14.60 -6.67 -4.73
C LEU A 63 -14.24 -5.18 -4.64
N LEU A 64 -14.39 -4.47 -5.75
CA LEU A 64 -14.23 -3.04 -5.81
C LEU A 64 -15.55 -2.36 -5.50
N VAL A 65 -15.52 -1.50 -4.50
CA VAL A 65 -16.63 -0.63 -4.09
C VAL A 65 -16.26 0.80 -4.46
N GLU A 66 -17.02 1.41 -5.38
CA GLU A 66 -16.84 2.80 -5.81
C GLU A 66 -17.71 3.74 -4.99
N GLY A 67 -17.27 5.00 -4.83
CA GLY A 67 -18.08 6.04 -4.19
C GLY A 67 -18.08 6.02 -2.66
N LEU A 68 -17.00 5.54 -2.04
CA LEU A 68 -16.84 5.63 -0.60
C LEU A 68 -16.61 7.12 -0.24
N THR A 69 -17.62 7.82 0.26
CA THR A 69 -17.47 9.15 0.90
C THR A 69 -17.92 9.12 2.36
N ASP A 70 -18.49 8.01 2.83
CA ASP A 70 -18.98 7.87 4.20
C ASP A 70 -18.76 6.44 4.70
N LEU A 71 -17.55 6.14 5.17
CA LEU A 71 -17.23 4.80 5.65
C LEU A 71 -17.73 4.58 7.08
N GLN A 72 -19.02 4.26 7.20
CA GLN A 72 -19.60 3.59 8.37
C GLN A 72 -19.92 2.13 8.04
N LEU A 73 -18.99 1.40 7.40
CA LEU A 73 -19.18 -0.03 7.16
C LEU A 73 -19.06 -0.79 8.48
N LYS A 74 -20.13 -1.43 8.93
CA LYS A 74 -20.14 -2.37 10.05
C LYS A 74 -19.79 -3.78 9.57
N GLU A 75 -19.31 -4.63 10.46
CA GLU A 75 -18.96 -6.03 10.14
C GLU A 75 -20.12 -6.82 9.50
N HIS A 76 -21.37 -6.53 9.87
CA HIS A 76 -22.57 -7.15 9.30
C HIS A 76 -22.82 -6.76 7.83
N ASP A 77 -22.30 -5.64 7.37
CA ASP A 77 -22.52 -5.14 6.01
C ASP A 77 -21.74 -5.99 4.98
N PHE A 78 -20.61 -6.59 5.39
CA PHE A 78 -19.81 -7.47 4.51
C PHE A 78 -20.52 -8.79 4.19
N THR A 79 -21.32 -9.32 5.11
CA THR A 79 -22.12 -10.53 4.88
C THR A 79 -23.32 -10.26 3.95
N GLN A 80 -23.82 -9.01 3.92
CA GLN A 80 -24.94 -8.62 3.06
C GLN A 80 -24.54 -8.25 1.62
N VAL A 81 -23.30 -7.84 1.38
CA VAL A 81 -22.81 -7.54 0.02
C VAL A 81 -22.80 -8.78 -0.88
N GLU A 82 -22.62 -9.97 -0.32
CA GLU A 82 -22.74 -11.24 -1.08
C GLU A 82 -24.22 -11.62 -1.37
N THR A 83 -25.17 -11.14 -0.55
CA THR A 83 -26.54 -11.68 -0.51
C THR A 83 -27.62 -10.72 -1.04
N THR A 84 -27.36 -9.41 -1.09
CA THR A 84 -28.37 -8.41 -1.43
C THR A 84 -27.91 -7.53 -2.60
N ARG A 85 -28.41 -7.85 -3.81
CA ARG A 85 -28.34 -6.98 -5.01
C ARG A 85 -29.27 -5.75 -4.90
N GLY A 86 -29.32 -5.09 -3.74
CA GLY A 86 -30.24 -3.98 -3.48
C GLY A 86 -29.51 -2.71 -3.04
N ASP A 87 -29.43 -1.74 -3.94
CA ASP A 87 -29.19 -0.30 -3.70
C ASP A 87 -27.92 0.18 -3.00
N TRP A 88 -26.84 -0.59 -3.04
CA TRP A 88 -25.48 -0.05 -2.85
C TRP A 88 -24.69 -0.18 -4.14
N HIS A 89 -23.92 0.87 -4.48
CA HIS A 89 -23.19 1.09 -5.74
C HIS A 89 -22.69 -0.21 -6.40
N PRO A 90 -22.70 -0.32 -7.75
CA PRO A 90 -22.41 -1.56 -8.45
C PRO A 90 -21.03 -2.10 -8.07
N ALA A 91 -21.01 -3.04 -7.13
CA ALA A 91 -19.79 -3.67 -6.66
C ALA A 91 -19.26 -4.53 -7.80
N ARG A 92 -18.08 -4.20 -8.32
CA ARG A 92 -17.46 -4.90 -9.45
C ARG A 92 -16.29 -5.73 -8.98
N THR A 93 -16.17 -6.95 -9.49
CA THR A 93 -14.99 -7.76 -9.21
C THR A 93 -13.80 -7.25 -10.04
N ILE A 94 -12.67 -7.03 -9.38
CA ILE A 94 -11.39 -6.74 -10.02
C ILE A 94 -10.38 -7.83 -9.66
N ALA A 95 -9.43 -8.10 -10.56
CA ALA A 95 -8.32 -8.98 -10.24
C ALA A 95 -7.25 -8.23 -9.43
N LEU A 96 -6.48 -8.95 -8.63
CA LEU A 96 -5.44 -8.40 -7.75
C LEU A 96 -4.37 -7.59 -8.51
N ASP A 97 -4.03 -7.99 -9.73
CA ASP A 97 -3.09 -7.31 -10.61
C ASP A 97 -3.59 -5.95 -11.14
N ARG A 98 -4.89 -5.64 -10.94
CA ARG A 98 -5.49 -4.36 -11.34
C ARG A 98 -5.57 -3.34 -10.21
N LEU A 99 -5.06 -3.66 -9.02
CA LEU A 99 -5.20 -2.83 -7.81
C LEU A 99 -4.65 -1.40 -7.96
N PHE A 100 -3.65 -1.20 -8.80
CA PHE A 100 -3.04 0.12 -9.08
C PHE A 100 -3.10 0.50 -10.56
N LEU A 101 -3.93 -0.19 -11.33
CA LEU A 101 -4.14 0.16 -12.73
C LEU A 101 -5.30 1.13 -12.88
N PRO A 102 -5.34 1.93 -13.96
CA PRO A 102 -6.52 2.69 -14.33
C PRO A 102 -7.76 1.80 -14.36
N LEU A 103 -8.73 2.18 -13.54
CA LEU A 103 -10.00 1.51 -13.38
C LEU A 103 -10.94 1.71 -14.58
N SER A 104 -10.68 2.73 -15.40
CA SER A 104 -11.30 3.05 -16.68
C SER A 104 -10.28 3.76 -17.59
N ARG A 105 -10.62 3.99 -18.87
CA ARG A 105 -9.75 4.69 -19.83
C ARG A 105 -9.46 6.16 -19.47
N VAL A 106 -10.29 6.75 -18.61
CA VAL A 106 -10.23 8.17 -18.23
C VAL A 106 -9.81 8.40 -16.79
N SER A 107 -9.69 7.33 -15.98
CA SER A 107 -9.23 7.43 -14.60
C SER A 107 -7.71 7.38 -14.52
N ILE A 108 -7.13 8.19 -13.63
CA ILE A 108 -5.73 8.04 -13.23
C ILE A 108 -5.56 6.79 -12.34
N PRO A 109 -4.39 6.14 -12.39
CA PRO A 109 -4.02 5.12 -11.40
C PRO A 109 -4.21 5.63 -9.97
N PRO A 110 -4.79 4.84 -9.06
CA PRO A 110 -4.89 5.25 -7.67
C PRO A 110 -3.50 5.29 -7.03
N ARG A 111 -3.19 6.40 -6.36
CA ARG A 111 -2.01 6.46 -5.48
C ARG A 111 -2.23 5.59 -4.24
N ILE A 112 -3.45 5.58 -3.71
CA ILE A 112 -3.79 4.85 -2.49
C ILE A 112 -4.88 3.83 -2.80
N SER A 113 -4.64 2.58 -2.40
CA SER A 113 -5.61 1.50 -2.45
C SER A 113 -5.86 0.98 -1.03
N ILE A 114 -7.12 0.67 -0.70
CA ILE A 114 -7.49 0.17 0.62
C ILE A 114 -8.24 -1.14 0.45
N THR A 115 -7.85 -2.16 1.21
CA THR A 115 -8.55 -3.44 1.27
C THR A 115 -9.13 -3.63 2.65
N ILE A 116 -10.46 -3.65 2.72
CA ILE A 116 -11.21 -3.83 3.95
C ILE A 116 -11.85 -5.22 3.95
N GLY A 117 -11.85 -5.87 5.10
CA GLY A 117 -12.58 -7.12 5.29
C GLY A 117 -12.51 -7.61 6.72
N VAL A 118 -13.40 -8.52 7.08
CA VAL A 118 -13.50 -9.06 8.44
C VAL A 118 -12.23 -9.81 8.90
N ALA A 119 -12.14 -10.11 10.20
CA ALA A 119 -11.05 -10.93 10.73
C ALA A 119 -11.03 -12.31 10.05
N GLY A 120 -9.84 -12.87 9.82
CA GLY A 120 -9.70 -14.21 9.24
C GLY A 120 -9.96 -14.35 7.74
N VAL A 121 -10.49 -13.32 7.05
CA VAL A 121 -10.79 -13.37 5.60
C VAL A 121 -9.55 -13.50 4.70
N GLY A 122 -8.34 -13.34 5.25
CA GLY A 122 -7.09 -13.57 4.52
C GLY A 122 -6.40 -12.33 3.96
N LYS A 123 -6.67 -11.12 4.48
CA LYS A 123 -6.00 -9.86 4.05
C LYS A 123 -4.46 -9.94 4.10
N THR A 124 -3.88 -10.39 5.21
CA THR A 124 -2.42 -10.58 5.31
C THR A 124 -1.91 -11.64 4.33
N THR A 125 -2.68 -12.71 4.10
CA THR A 125 -2.36 -13.74 3.11
C THR A 125 -2.37 -13.16 1.69
N LEU A 126 -3.32 -12.28 1.38
CA LEU A 126 -3.40 -11.56 0.11
C LEU A 126 -2.15 -10.68 -0.11
N VAL A 127 -1.74 -9.92 0.91
CA VAL A 127 -0.50 -9.11 0.84
C VAL A 127 0.72 -10.00 0.58
N ARG A 128 0.86 -11.11 1.30
CA ARG A 128 1.96 -12.06 1.10
C ARG A 128 1.95 -12.66 -0.32
N ASN A 129 0.78 -13.03 -0.82
CA ASN A 129 0.61 -13.55 -2.17
C ASN A 129 0.98 -12.51 -3.24
N PHE A 130 0.55 -11.25 -3.07
CA PHE A 130 0.94 -10.16 -3.95
C PHE A 130 2.46 -9.98 -3.99
N VAL A 131 3.12 -9.89 -2.82
CA VAL A 131 4.58 -9.72 -2.73
C VAL A 131 5.30 -10.90 -3.40
N HIS A 132 4.81 -12.12 -3.22
CA HIS A 132 5.35 -13.32 -3.87
C HIS A 132 5.25 -13.25 -5.39
N LEU A 133 4.07 -12.93 -5.91
CA LEU A 133 3.82 -12.82 -7.35
C LEU A 133 4.59 -11.64 -7.97
N TRP A 134 4.70 -10.52 -7.25
CA TRP A 134 5.49 -9.35 -7.68
C TRP A 134 6.97 -9.71 -7.80
N ALA A 135 7.53 -10.40 -6.81
CA ALA A 135 8.93 -10.80 -6.85
C ALA A 135 9.23 -11.84 -7.95
N GLN A 136 8.21 -12.52 -8.49
CA GLN A 136 8.30 -13.37 -9.67
C GLN A 136 8.02 -12.62 -10.99
N GLY A 137 7.74 -11.30 -10.93
CA GLY A 137 7.41 -10.48 -12.10
C GLY A 137 6.02 -10.74 -12.68
N GLN A 138 5.11 -11.36 -11.92
CA GLN A 138 3.76 -11.71 -12.41
C GLN A 138 2.75 -10.57 -12.25
N VAL A 139 2.83 -9.80 -11.16
CA VAL A 139 1.94 -8.67 -10.84
C VAL A 139 2.73 -7.44 -10.44
N GLY A 140 2.10 -6.26 -10.40
CA GLY A 140 2.73 -5.02 -9.93
C GLY A 140 3.99 -4.64 -10.71
N LYS A 141 4.01 -4.88 -12.03
CA LYS A 141 5.16 -4.66 -12.91
C LYS A 141 5.56 -3.19 -13.01
N GLU A 142 4.64 -2.30 -12.69
CA GLU A 142 4.84 -0.87 -12.55
C GLU A 142 5.67 -0.51 -11.32
N PHE A 143 5.87 -1.41 -10.36
CA PHE A 143 6.65 -1.14 -9.16
C PHE A 143 8.04 -1.76 -9.24
N SER A 144 9.06 -0.90 -9.26
CA SER A 144 10.45 -1.31 -9.13
C SER A 144 10.77 -1.85 -7.75
N LEU A 145 10.01 -1.42 -6.73
CA LEU A 145 10.18 -1.83 -5.34
C LEU A 145 8.83 -1.96 -4.64
N VAL A 146 8.65 -3.06 -3.90
CA VAL A 146 7.50 -3.26 -2.99
C VAL A 146 8.02 -3.38 -1.57
N LEU A 147 7.49 -2.55 -0.67
CA LEU A 147 7.87 -2.46 0.73
C LEU A 147 6.69 -2.86 1.62
N PRO A 148 6.58 -4.14 2.02
CA PRO A 148 5.55 -4.57 2.95
C PRO A 148 5.97 -4.29 4.40
N LEU A 149 5.12 -3.55 5.12
CA LEU A 149 5.26 -3.26 6.54
C LEU A 149 3.98 -3.62 7.27
N THR A 150 4.11 -4.22 8.44
CA THR A 150 2.97 -4.43 9.33
C THR A 150 2.86 -3.28 10.31
N PHE A 151 1.65 -2.92 10.74
CA PHE A 151 1.50 -1.96 11.83
C PHE A 151 2.12 -2.46 13.13
N ARG A 152 2.21 -3.78 13.34
CA ARG A 152 2.94 -4.37 14.47
C ARG A 152 4.41 -3.99 14.47
N ASP A 153 5.07 -4.05 13.31
CA ASP A 153 6.46 -3.62 13.16
C ASP A 153 6.58 -2.11 13.36
N LEU A 154 5.67 -1.31 12.80
CA LEU A 154 5.68 0.15 12.97
C LEU A 154 5.50 0.57 14.44
N ASN A 155 4.67 -0.17 15.18
CA ASN A 155 4.39 0.04 16.59
C ASN A 155 5.59 -0.19 17.54
N THR A 156 6.74 -0.64 17.04
CA THR A 156 7.99 -0.73 17.83
C THR A 156 8.78 0.57 17.81
N HIS A 157 8.40 1.54 16.97
CA HIS A 157 9.05 2.83 16.86
C HIS A 157 8.18 3.91 17.51
N GLU A 158 8.79 4.78 18.32
CA GLU A 158 8.14 6.00 18.79
C GLU A 158 8.24 7.08 17.70
N LYS A 159 9.46 7.35 17.26
CA LYS A 159 9.76 8.27 16.17
C LYS A 159 10.54 7.57 15.07
N LEU A 160 10.28 7.99 13.84
CA LEU A 160 10.94 7.47 12.65
C LEU A 160 10.95 8.56 11.56
N SER A 161 11.93 8.52 10.68
CA SER A 161 11.93 9.33 9.45
C SER A 161 11.54 8.48 8.25
N ALA A 162 10.96 9.12 7.23
CA ALA A 162 10.51 8.44 6.02
C ALA A 162 11.68 7.76 5.30
N ASP A 163 12.83 8.42 5.31
CA ASP A 163 14.06 7.89 4.73
C ASP A 163 14.59 6.67 5.53
N ARG A 164 14.57 6.69 6.87
CA ARG A 164 14.93 5.52 7.69
C ARG A 164 13.97 4.36 7.47
N LEU A 165 12.68 4.65 7.27
CA LEU A 165 11.67 3.64 6.94
C LEU A 165 12.05 2.89 5.65
N LEU A 166 12.38 3.61 4.57
CA LEU A 166 12.82 3.00 3.32
C LEU A 166 14.13 2.22 3.50
N ARG A 167 15.10 2.80 4.22
CA ARG A 167 16.40 2.15 4.46
C ARG A 167 16.33 0.90 5.33
N SER A 168 15.32 0.78 6.19
CA SER A 168 15.15 -0.41 7.05
C SER A 168 14.99 -1.70 6.24
N VAL A 169 14.46 -1.60 5.01
CA VAL A 169 14.27 -2.73 4.09
C VAL A 169 15.22 -2.65 2.90
N PHE A 170 15.78 -1.47 2.63
CA PHE A 170 16.79 -1.25 1.59
C PHE A 170 18.07 -0.57 2.15
N PRO A 171 18.87 -1.27 2.97
CA PRO A 171 20.03 -0.66 3.63
C PRO A 171 21.17 -0.28 2.67
N HIS A 172 21.10 -0.69 1.40
CA HIS A 172 22.13 -0.42 0.38
C HIS A 172 21.73 0.70 -0.61
N ALA A 173 20.64 1.44 -0.35
CA ALA A 173 20.39 2.69 -1.08
C ALA A 173 21.51 3.65 -0.69
N GLY A 174 22.31 4.07 -1.68
CA GLY A 174 23.54 4.81 -1.44
C GLY A 174 23.35 6.03 -0.54
N GLU A 175 24.38 6.38 0.22
CA GLU A 175 24.37 7.43 1.23
C GLU A 175 24.08 8.84 0.66
N SER A 176 24.09 9.00 -0.66
CA SER A 176 23.93 10.26 -1.38
C SER A 176 22.52 10.44 -1.98
N GLY A 177 21.57 10.90 -1.15
CA GLY A 177 20.27 11.42 -1.60
C GLY A 177 19.04 10.76 -0.94
N PRO A 178 17.84 11.37 -1.00
CA PRO A 178 16.60 10.74 -0.55
C PRO A 178 16.36 9.47 -1.36
N VAL A 179 16.25 8.31 -0.70
CA VAL A 179 16.09 6.99 -1.35
C VAL A 179 14.94 6.97 -2.36
N ALA A 180 13.86 7.71 -2.09
CA ALA A 180 12.70 7.81 -2.98
C ALA A 180 12.95 8.60 -4.27
N ALA A 181 13.89 9.54 -4.29
CA ALA A 181 14.17 10.37 -5.48
C ALA A 181 14.92 9.59 -6.58
N ALA A 182 15.55 8.47 -6.22
CA ALA A 182 16.31 7.62 -7.14
C ALA A 182 15.53 6.40 -7.65
N LEU A 183 14.35 6.11 -7.09
CA LEU A 183 13.56 4.91 -7.41
C LEU A 183 12.28 5.30 -8.14
N PRO A 184 12.19 5.09 -9.47
CA PRO A 184 10.93 5.25 -10.15
C PRO A 184 9.99 4.14 -9.68
N GLN A 185 8.91 4.53 -8.99
CA GLN A 185 7.74 3.70 -8.66
C GLN A 185 7.96 2.67 -7.53
N ILE A 186 7.75 3.13 -6.28
CA ILE A 186 7.72 2.29 -5.07
C ILE A 186 6.26 2.06 -4.65
N LEU A 187 5.93 0.85 -4.24
CA LEU A 187 4.71 0.53 -3.49
C LEU A 187 5.02 0.31 -2.01
N LEU A 188 4.40 1.10 -1.15
CA LEU A 188 4.38 0.89 0.30
C LEU A 188 3.12 0.14 0.70
N ILE A 189 3.25 -1.05 1.27
CA ILE A 189 2.11 -1.80 1.81
C ILE A 189 2.10 -1.67 3.33
N LEU A 190 0.98 -1.20 3.88
CA LEU A 190 0.70 -1.04 5.30
C LEU A 190 -0.36 -2.07 5.72
N ASP A 191 0.10 -3.23 6.19
CA ASP A 191 -0.77 -4.35 6.58
C ASP A 191 -1.24 -4.21 8.03
N GLY A 192 -2.56 -4.28 8.22
CA GLY A 192 -3.20 -4.33 9.54
C GLY A 192 -3.38 -2.98 10.22
N LEU A 193 -3.96 -1.99 9.56
CA LEU A 193 -4.26 -0.66 10.16
C LEU A 193 -5.04 -0.77 11.47
N ASP A 194 -5.93 -1.76 11.60
CA ASP A 194 -6.67 -2.03 12.82
C ASP A 194 -5.81 -2.43 14.03
N GLU A 195 -4.52 -2.72 13.81
CA GLU A 195 -3.51 -3.02 14.83
C GLU A 195 -2.62 -1.81 15.16
N CYS A 196 -2.87 -0.65 14.56
CA CYS A 196 -2.14 0.59 14.85
C CYS A 196 -2.40 1.05 16.30
N LYS A 197 -1.33 1.24 17.10
CA LYS A 197 -1.45 1.65 18.51
C LYS A 197 -1.95 3.08 18.69
N THR A 198 -1.49 3.99 17.82
CA THR A 198 -1.80 5.41 17.90
C THR A 198 -2.67 5.80 16.70
N PRO A 199 -3.83 6.44 16.92
CA PRO A 199 -4.69 6.80 15.82
C PRO A 199 -4.04 7.77 14.82
N LEU A 200 -4.22 7.50 13.52
CA LEU A 200 -3.81 8.42 12.47
C LEU A 200 -4.75 9.64 12.43
N ASP A 201 -4.22 10.84 12.61
CA ASP A 201 -4.99 12.10 12.57
C ASP A 201 -4.84 12.81 11.22
N PHE A 202 -5.74 12.51 10.29
CA PHE A 202 -5.75 13.13 8.96
C PHE A 202 -6.24 14.59 8.92
N SER A 203 -6.66 15.16 10.05
CA SER A 203 -7.08 16.56 10.13
C SER A 203 -6.00 17.46 10.72
N ASN A 204 -5.44 17.10 11.88
CA ASN A 204 -4.59 18.01 12.65
C ASN A 204 -3.09 17.71 12.56
N THR A 205 -2.68 16.53 12.05
CA THR A 205 -1.26 16.24 11.87
C THR A 205 -0.60 17.32 11.00
N MET A 206 0.47 17.94 11.54
CA MET A 206 1.25 18.94 10.82
C MET A 206 1.93 18.33 9.60
N ALA A 207 1.91 19.08 8.50
CA ALA A 207 2.61 18.69 7.28
C ALA A 207 4.12 18.62 7.52
N CYS A 208 4.72 17.51 7.13
CA CYS A 208 6.16 17.32 7.09
C CYS A 208 6.55 16.91 5.67
N THR A 209 7.52 17.61 5.08
CA THR A 209 8.02 17.32 3.72
C THR A 209 9.49 16.90 3.71
N ASP A 210 10.18 16.98 4.85
CA ASP A 210 11.57 16.56 5.00
C ASP A 210 11.62 15.05 5.29
N PRO A 211 12.09 14.21 4.34
CA PRO A 211 12.13 12.77 4.53
C PRO A 211 13.16 12.33 5.59
N LYS A 212 14.12 13.19 5.97
CA LYS A 212 15.14 12.87 6.97
C LYS A 212 14.70 13.22 8.39
N LYS A 213 13.69 14.06 8.56
CA LYS A 213 13.18 14.47 9.86
C LYS A 213 12.51 13.31 10.58
N GLU A 214 12.93 13.02 11.80
CA GLU A 214 12.24 12.06 12.66
C GLU A 214 11.02 12.71 13.31
N ILE A 215 9.86 12.08 13.11
CA ILE A 215 8.57 12.49 13.67
C ILE A 215 7.87 11.28 14.27
N GLN A 216 6.82 11.49 15.06
CA GLN A 216 6.01 10.40 15.62
C GLN A 216 5.49 9.49 14.49
N VAL A 217 5.46 8.18 14.72
CA VAL A 217 5.14 7.21 13.67
C VAL A 217 3.75 7.42 13.08
N ASP A 218 2.75 7.75 13.89
CA ASP A 218 1.40 8.08 13.42
C ASP A 218 1.41 9.34 12.52
N HIS A 219 2.19 10.36 12.88
CA HIS A 219 2.38 11.54 12.03
C HIS A 219 3.15 11.20 10.74
N LEU A 220 4.13 10.29 10.79
CA LEU A 220 4.88 9.83 9.63
C LEU A 220 3.95 9.13 8.63
N ILE A 221 3.20 8.14 9.09
CA ILE A 221 2.27 7.37 8.24
C ILE A 221 1.19 8.30 7.69
N THR A 222 0.65 9.20 8.50
CA THR A 222 -0.32 10.21 8.05
C THR A 222 0.26 11.10 6.94
N ASN A 223 1.49 11.59 7.10
CA ASN A 223 2.13 12.44 6.08
C ASN A 223 2.48 11.67 4.80
N ILE A 224 2.84 10.39 4.89
CA ILE A 224 3.03 9.53 3.71
C ILE A 224 1.70 9.33 3.00
N ILE A 225 0.65 8.96 3.72
CA ILE A 225 -0.68 8.75 3.14
C ILE A 225 -1.21 10.05 2.51
N ARG A 226 -1.06 11.21 3.16
CA ARG A 226 -1.43 12.51 2.57
C ARG A 226 -0.59 12.93 1.36
N GLY A 227 0.55 12.29 1.13
CA GLY A 227 1.47 12.64 0.04
C GLY A 227 2.40 13.81 0.36
N ASN A 228 2.44 14.29 1.60
CA ASN A 228 3.43 15.29 2.04
C ASN A 228 4.84 14.70 2.04
N LEU A 229 4.96 13.42 2.42
CA LEU A 229 6.16 12.61 2.29
C LEU A 229 5.94 11.60 1.19
N PHE A 230 6.92 11.46 0.30
CA PHE A 230 6.88 10.50 -0.81
C PHE A 230 5.60 10.62 -1.66
N PRO A 231 5.36 11.77 -2.30
CA PRO A 231 4.18 11.98 -3.15
C PRO A 231 4.09 10.94 -4.28
N GLU A 232 5.24 10.52 -4.82
CA GLU A 232 5.34 9.55 -5.93
C GLU A 232 5.13 8.08 -5.51
N VAL A 233 4.99 7.79 -4.22
CA VAL A 233 4.85 6.42 -3.72
C VAL A 233 3.40 6.02 -3.69
N SER A 234 3.09 4.87 -4.29
CA SER A 234 1.79 4.23 -4.14
C SER A 234 1.69 3.58 -2.76
N VAL A 235 0.51 3.62 -2.16
CA VAL A 235 0.26 3.08 -0.82
C VAL A 235 -0.88 2.07 -0.90
N TRP A 236 -0.71 0.92 -0.26
CA TRP A 236 -1.80 -0.03 -0.05
C TRP A 236 -1.98 -0.33 1.41
N VAL A 237 -3.19 -0.07 1.90
CA VAL A 237 -3.56 -0.30 3.29
C VAL A 237 -4.51 -1.48 3.38
N THR A 238 -4.28 -2.39 4.33
CA THR A 238 -5.29 -3.38 4.72
C THR A 238 -5.85 -3.05 6.10
N SER A 239 -7.14 -3.28 6.30
CA SER A 239 -7.78 -3.05 7.60
C SER A 239 -8.98 -3.94 7.81
N ARG A 240 -9.32 -4.20 9.07
CA ARG A 240 -10.72 -4.49 9.43
C ARG A 240 -11.60 -3.24 9.27
N PRO A 241 -12.92 -3.41 9.13
CA PRO A 241 -13.86 -2.30 9.07
C PRO A 241 -13.74 -1.35 10.28
#